data_AF-A0A528V5C9-F1
#
_entry.id   AF-A0A528V5C9-F1
#
_cell.length_a   1.000
_cell.length_b   1.000
_cell.length_c   1.000
_cell.angle_alpha   90.00
_cell.angle_beta   90.00
_cell.angle_gamma   90.00
#
_symmetry.space_group_name_H-M   'P 1'
#
loop_
_entity.id
_entity.type
_entity.pdbx_description
1 polymer ?
#
loop_
_entity_poly.entity_id
_entity_poly.type
_entity_poly.pdbx_seq_one_letter_code
_entity_poly.pdbx_strand_id
1 'polypeptide(L)'
;MYLGLDLGTSGVKALLIDAGQTVIGSGHASLDVSRPHPGWSEQNPAEWIRACEEAIAELKASHPEQLAAVKGIGLSGQMHGAT
;
A
#
# COMPACT_ATOMS: atom_id res chain seq x y z
N MET A 1 4.49 -9.12 -14.41
CA MET A 1 4.64 -8.13 -13.34
C MET A 1 3.92 -8.64 -12.10
N TYR A 2 4.41 -8.27 -10.93
CA TYR A 2 3.83 -8.64 -9.64
C TYR A 2 3.81 -7.41 -8.74
N LEU A 3 2.72 -7.22 -8.01
CA LEU A 3 2.51 -6.05 -7.15
C LEU A 3 2.53 -6.48 -5.68
N GLY A 4 3.38 -5.86 -4.87
CA GLY A 4 3.33 -5.96 -3.41
C GLY A 4 2.60 -4.75 -2.83
N LEU A 5 1.67 -4.99 -1.90
CA LEU A 5 1.01 -3.94 -1.12
C LEU A 5 1.36 -4.15 0.35
N ASP A 6 1.97 -3.16 0.96
CA ASP A 6 2.34 -3.16 2.38
C ASP A 6 1.55 -2.08 3.13
N LEU A 7 0.56 -2.51 3.92
CA LEU A 7 -0.26 -1.65 4.77
C LEU A 7 0.43 -1.45 6.13
N GLY A 8 1.31 -0.46 6.22
CA GLY A 8 1.96 -0.08 7.47
C GLY A 8 1.10 0.86 8.33
N THR A 9 1.55 1.11 9.56
CA THR A 9 0.86 2.02 10.49
C THR A 9 0.88 3.48 10.01
N SER A 10 1.96 3.90 9.36
CA SER A 10 2.15 5.28 8.89
C SER A 10 1.79 5.48 7.41
N GLY A 11 1.38 4.43 6.70
CA GLY A 11 1.07 4.55 5.28
C GLY A 11 1.04 3.23 4.54
N VAL A 12 0.61 3.30 3.28
CA VAL A 12 0.62 2.17 2.35
C VAL A 12 1.76 2.36 1.35
N LYS A 13 2.52 1.29 1.11
CA LYS A 13 3.51 1.23 0.04
C LYS A 13 3.10 0.20 -1.00
N ALA A 14 3.10 0.60 -2.27
CA ALA A 14 2.93 -0.28 -3.41
C ALA A 14 4.28 -0.49 -4.10
N LEU A 15 4.70 -1.73 -4.32
CA LEU A 15 5.97 -2.09 -4.97
C LEU A 15 5.72 -2.96 -6.19
N LEU A 16 6.15 -2.49 -7.36
CA LEU A 16 5.97 -3.21 -8.61
C LEU A 16 7.28 -3.88 -9.03
N ILE A 17 7.25 -5.19 -9.26
CA ILE A 17 8.42 -5.98 -9.68
C ILE A 17 8.15 -6.80 -10.95
N ASP A 18 9.22 -7.15 -11.67
CA ASP A 18 9.18 -8.09 -12.77
C ASP A 18 9.36 -9.57 -12.31
N ALA A 19 9.45 -10.50 -13.28
CA ALA A 19 9.65 -11.92 -12.97
C ALA A 19 11.06 -12.28 -12.50
N GLY A 20 12.05 -11.41 -12.76
CA GLY A 20 13.40 -11.51 -12.21
C GLY A 20 13.53 -10.86 -10.84
N GLN A 21 12.42 -10.40 -10.23
CA GLN A 21 12.38 -9.65 -8.97
C GLN A 21 13.06 -8.28 -9.04
N THR A 22 13.26 -7.74 -10.24
CA THR A 22 13.74 -6.37 -10.43
C THR A 22 12.65 -5.40 -10.03
N VAL A 23 13.00 -4.38 -9.23
CA VAL A 23 12.10 -3.29 -8.89
C VAL A 23 11.91 -2.39 -10.09
N ILE A 24 10.65 -2.22 -10.49
CA ILE A 24 10.26 -1.32 -11.57
C ILE A 24 9.88 0.05 -11.04
N GLY A 25 9.17 0.09 -9.91
CA GLY A 25 8.82 1.34 -9.25
C GLY A 25 8.09 1.10 -7.94
N SER A 26 7.83 2.19 -7.23
CA SER A 26 6.99 2.18 -6.03
C SER A 26 6.10 3.41 -5.96
N GLY A 27 4.94 3.27 -5.33
CA GLY A 27 4.10 4.38 -4.92
C GLY A 27 3.87 4.35 -3.41
N HIS A 28 3.53 5.49 -2.83
CA HIS A 28 3.31 5.63 -1.40
C HIS A 28 2.19 6.63 -1.08
N ALA A 29 1.41 6.31 -0.04
CA ALA A 29 0.47 7.25 0.56
C ALA A 29 0.54 7.14 2.08
N SER A 30 0.51 8.29 2.75
CA SER A 30 0.59 8.36 4.21
C SER A 30 -0.76 8.05 4.87
N LEU A 31 -0.69 7.50 6.09
CA LEU A 31 -1.82 7.26 6.97
C LEU A 31 -1.56 7.93 8.32
N ASP A 32 -2.62 8.52 8.88
CA ASP A 32 -2.60 9.06 10.23
C ASP A 32 -3.09 8.03 11.24
N VAL A 33 -2.74 8.25 12.51
CA VAL A 33 -3.22 7.44 13.64
C VAL A 33 -3.96 8.34 14.61
N SER A 34 -5.22 8.01 14.88
CA SER A 34 -6.03 8.67 15.90
C SER A 34 -5.64 8.19 17.30
N ARG A 35 -5.56 9.13 18.25
CA ARG A 35 -5.29 8.88 19.67
C ARG A 35 -6.30 9.61 20.55
N PRO A 36 -7.58 9.19 20.58
CA PRO A 36 -8.62 9.91 21.32
C PRO A 36 -8.35 9.96 22.83
N HIS A 37 -7.67 8.94 23.35
CA HIS A 37 -7.29 8.81 24.76
C HIS A 37 -5.84 8.29 24.91
N PRO A 38 -5.19 8.54 26.06
CA PRO A 38 -3.87 7.97 26.35
C PRO A 38 -3.86 6.45 26.22
N GLY A 39 -2.88 5.93 25.48
CA GLY A 39 -2.73 4.50 25.21
C GLY A 39 -3.58 3.95 24.05
N TRP A 40 -4.45 4.76 23.44
CA TRP A 40 -5.27 4.33 22.31
C TRP A 40 -4.56 4.61 20.98
N SER A 41 -4.82 3.75 20.00
CA SER A 41 -4.24 3.81 18.65
C SER A 41 -5.23 3.24 17.65
N GLU A 42 -5.87 4.12 16.89
CA GLU A 42 -6.97 3.78 16.00
C GLU A 42 -6.71 4.31 14.59
N GLN A 43 -7.28 3.62 13.59
CA GLN A 43 -7.34 4.08 12.21
C GLN A 43 -8.73 3.74 11.65
N ASN A 44 -9.25 4.60 10.78
CA ASN A 44 -10.45 4.30 10.01
C ASN A 44 -10.08 3.41 8.81
N PRO A 45 -10.65 2.19 8.66
CA PRO A 45 -10.32 1.31 7.54
C PRO A 45 -10.59 1.91 6.15
N ALA A 46 -11.48 2.90 6.04
CA ALA A 46 -11.69 3.62 4.78
C ALA A 46 -10.43 4.39 4.35
N GLU A 47 -9.63 4.89 5.29
CA GLU A 47 -8.36 5.55 4.99
C GLU A 47 -7.32 4.57 4.43
N TRP A 48 -7.35 3.31 4.86
CA TRP A 48 -6.48 2.26 4.28
C TRP A 48 -6.77 2.04 2.80
N ILE A 49 -8.06 2.03 2.43
CA ILE A 49 -8.49 1.90 1.03
C ILE A 49 -8.01 3.11 0.23
N ARG A 50 -8.29 4.33 0.72
CA ARG A 50 -7.85 5.58 0.06
C ARG A 50 -6.34 5.60 -0.17
N ALA A 51 -5.54 5.31 0.86
CA ALA A 51 -4.09 5.29 0.77
C ALA A 51 -3.58 4.19 -0.18
N CYS A 52 -4.23 3.03 -0.22
CA CYS A 52 -3.89 1.97 -1.15
C CYS A 52 -4.14 2.38 -2.60
N GLU A 53 -5.30 2.99 -2.88
CA GLU A 53 -5.63 3.52 -4.21
C GLU A 53 -4.66 4.61 -4.65
N GLU A 54 -4.28 5.52 -3.75
CA GLU A 54 -3.30 6.57 -4.03
C GLU A 54 -1.91 6.01 -4.36
N ALA A 55 -1.41 5.06 -3.57
CA ALA A 55 -0.13 4.40 -3.84
C ALA A 55 -0.13 3.65 -5.18
N ILE A 56 -1.24 3.01 -5.56
CA ILE A 56 -1.41 2.36 -6.87
C ILE A 56 -1.52 3.40 -7.99
N ALA A 57 -2.18 4.53 -7.75
CA ALA A 57 -2.32 5.62 -8.72
C ALA A 57 -0.95 6.25 -9.07
N GLU A 58 -0.06 6.41 -8.10
CA GLU A 58 1.31 6.90 -8.34
C GLU A 58 2.11 5.94 -9.25
N LEU A 59 1.98 4.62 -9.03
CA LEU A 59 2.54 3.60 -9.93
C LEU A 59 1.89 3.67 -11.32
N LYS A 60 0.58 3.88 -11.39
CA LYS A 60 -0.15 3.96 -12.68
C LYS A 60 0.29 5.17 -13.49
N ALA A 61 0.56 6.30 -12.85
CA ALA A 61 1.00 7.52 -13.51
C ALA A 61 2.40 7.38 -14.13
N SER A 62 3.29 6.59 -13.49
CA SER A 62 4.69 6.42 -13.91
C SER A 62 4.96 5.16 -14.73
N HIS A 63 4.20 4.09 -14.51
CA HIS A 63 4.40 2.75 -15.09
C HIS A 63 3.08 2.09 -15.55
N PRO A 64 2.28 2.74 -16.42
CA PRO A 64 0.93 2.28 -16.76
C PRO A 64 0.90 0.90 -17.43
N GLU A 65 1.83 0.62 -18.34
CA GLU A 65 1.89 -0.66 -19.07
C GLU A 65 2.30 -1.82 -18.14
N GLN A 66 3.28 -1.56 -17.28
CA GLN A 66 3.76 -2.56 -16.32
C GLN A 66 2.72 -2.86 -15.26
N LEU A 67 2.00 -1.83 -14.78
CA LEU A 67 0.90 -2.02 -13.84
C LEU A 67 -0.25 -2.81 -14.49
N ALA A 68 -0.59 -2.53 -15.76
CA ALA A 68 -1.59 -3.30 -16.51
C ALA A 68 -1.19 -4.78 -16.73
N ALA A 69 0.11 -5.09 -16.68
CA ALA A 69 0.65 -6.45 -16.84
C ALA A 69 0.81 -7.22 -15.51
N VAL A 70 0.23 -6.72 -14.40
CA VAL A 70 0.25 -7.41 -13.10
C VAL A 70 -0.52 -8.72 -13.19
N LYS A 71 0.13 -9.81 -12.77
CA LYS A 71 -0.43 -11.17 -12.79
C LYS A 71 -0.75 -11.71 -11.39
N GLY A 72 -0.26 -11.05 -10.35
CA GLY A 72 -0.44 -11.46 -8.97
C GLY A 72 -0.17 -10.31 -8.02
N ILE A 73 -0.86 -10.32 -6.89
CA ILE A 73 -0.75 -9.33 -5.83
C ILE A 73 -0.36 -10.06 -4.54
N GLY A 74 0.69 -9.58 -3.88
CA GLY A 74 1.08 -9.99 -2.53
C GLY A 74 0.65 -8.93 -1.52
N LEU A 75 0.13 -9.38 -0.37
CA LEU A 75 -0.31 -8.50 0.71
C LEU A 75 0.60 -8.64 1.93
N SER A 76 0.97 -7.51 2.51
CA SER A 76 1.61 -7.34 3.79
C SER A 76 0.83 -6.29 4.59
N GLY A 77 0.83 -6.41 5.91
CA GLY A 77 0.14 -5.44 6.75
C GLY A 77 0.64 -5.46 8.18
N GLN A 78 0.44 -4.34 8.87
CA GLN A 78 0.61 -4.26 10.31
C GLN A 78 -0.20 -5.35 11.01
N MET A 79 0.41 -5.99 12.01
CA MET A 79 -0.20 -7.11 12.73
C MET A 79 -1.09 -6.62 13.88
N HIS A 80 -1.90 -7.53 14.43
CA HIS A 80 -2.68 -7.39 15.68
C HIS A 80 -3.87 -6.43 15.69
N GLY A 81 -4.10 -5.65 14.63
CA GLY A 81 -5.29 -4.80 14.54
C GLY A 81 -6.59 -5.61 14.64
N ALA A 82 -7.55 -5.12 15.41
CA ALA A 82 -8.92 -5.63 15.43
C ALA A 82 -9.78 -4.68 14.59
N THR A 83 -10.40 -5.21 13.52
CA THR A 83 -11.17 -4.44 12.53
C THR A 83 -12.64 -4.84 12.57
#